data_AF-A0A9D9KB60-F1
#
_entry.id   AF-A0A9D9KB60-F1
#
_cell.length_a   1.000
_cell.length_b   1.000
_cell.length_c   1.000
_cell.angle_alpha   90.00
_cell.angle_beta   90.00
_cell.angle_gamma   90.00
#
_symmetry.space_group_name_H-M   'P 1'
#
loop_
_entity.id
_entity.type
_entity.pdbx_description
1 polymer ?
#
loop_
_entity_poly.entity_id
_entity_poly.type
_entity_poly.pdbx_seq_one_letter_code
_entity_poly.pdbx_strand_id
1 'polypeptide(L)' 'MDRPIELSLEQQFNLRSFETQVEKMSHQEAQAFLLTLYEQMMMRENTYKKLLKHQWGINGWISVAQTGR' A
#
# COMPACT_ATOMS: atom_id res chain seq x y z
N MET A 1 -9.34 -17.19 -3.77
CA MET A 1 -8.02 -16.67 -4.22
C MET A 1 -7.06 -17.77 -3.85
N ASP A 2 -6.78 -18.66 -4.80
CA ASP A 2 -6.32 -20.02 -4.47
C ASP A 2 -4.81 -20.18 -4.62
N ARG A 3 -4.10 -19.06 -4.83
CA ARG A 3 -2.63 -19.01 -4.88
C ARG A 3 -2.12 -17.79 -4.12
N PRO A 4 -0.96 -17.89 -3.45
CA PRO A 4 -0.26 -16.73 -2.91
C PRO A 4 0.00 -15.70 -4.01
N ILE A 5 -0.05 -14.41 -3.65
CA ILE A 5 0.38 -13.35 -4.55
C ILE A 5 1.90 -13.38 -4.58
N GLU A 6 2.47 -13.85 -5.69
CA GLU A 6 3.92 -13.92 -5.90
C GLU A 6 4.44 -12.63 -6.54
N LEU A 7 5.70 -12.31 -6.28
CA LEU A 7 6.39 -11.22 -6.96
C LEU A 7 6.75 -11.63 -8.39
N SER A 8 6.46 -10.76 -9.35
CA SER A 8 7.00 -10.84 -10.72
C SER A 8 8.53 -10.77 -10.73
N LEU A 9 9.17 -11.20 -11.82
CA LEU A 9 10.63 -11.15 -11.98
C LEU A 9 11.16 -9.72 -11.81
N GLU A 10 10.45 -8.73 -12.35
CA GLU A 10 10.79 -7.32 -12.25
C GLU A 10 10.70 -6.81 -10.80
N GLN A 11 9.69 -7.26 -10.05
CA GLN A 11 9.58 -6.94 -8.63
C GLN A 11 10.67 -7.61 -7.80
N GLN A 12 11.06 -8.84 -8.12
CA GLN A 12 12.20 -9.52 -7.49
C GLN A 12 13.52 -8.80 -7.79
N PHE A 13 13.73 -8.36 -9.03
CA PHE A 13 14.89 -7.56 -9.41
C PHE A 13 14.93 -6.24 -8.62
N ASN A 14 13.80 -5.52 -8.56
CA ASN A 14 13.69 -4.29 -7.79
C ASN A 14 13.99 -4.51 -6.29
N LEU A 15 13.51 -5.62 -5.72
CA LEU A 15 13.80 -5.98 -4.33
C LEU A 15 15.31 -6.19 -4.13
N ARG A 16 15.98 -6.90 -5.04
CA ARG A 16 17.43 -7.12 -4.98
C ARG A 16 18.21 -5.80 -5.11
N SER A 17 17.80 -4.92 -6.02
CA SER A 17 18.42 -3.59 -6.14
C SER A 17 18.20 -2.74 -4.88
N PHE A 18 17.05 -2.84 -4.24
CA PHE A 18 16.76 -2.14 -2.99
C PHE A 18 17.60 -2.67 -1.82
N GLU A 19 17.79 -3.98 -1.71
CA GLU A 19 18.65 -4.62 -0.70
C GLU A 19 20.08 -4.05 -0.72
N THR A 20 20.68 -3.91 -1.92
CA THR A 20 22.03 -3.32 -2.06
C THR A 20 22.12 -1.85 -1.65
N GLN A 21 20.98 -1.15 -1.60
CA GLN A 21 20.91 0.22 -1.10
C GLN A 21 20.78 0.23 0.42
N VAL A 22 19.96 -0.66 0.99
CA VAL A 22 19.80 -0.82 2.43
C VAL A 22 21.11 -1.21 3.11
N GLU A 23 21.91 -2.09 2.50
CA GLU A 23 23.24 -2.48 3.02
C GLU A 23 24.21 -1.30 3.18
N LYS A 24 24.00 -0.21 2.44
CA LYS A 24 24.85 0.99 2.47
C LYS A 24 24.32 2.07 3.43
N MET A 25 23.14 1.88 4.01
CA MET A 25 22.56 2.86 4.93
C MET A 25 23.26 2.80 6.30
N SER A 26 23.49 3.97 6.89
CA SER A 26 23.79 4.06 8.31
C SER A 26 22.59 3.64 9.16
N HIS A 27 22.82 3.37 10.44
CA HIS A 27 21.76 2.98 11.36
C HIS A 27 20.65 4.06 11.47
N GLN A 28 21.04 5.33 11.51
CA GLN A 28 20.12 6.46 11.59
C GLN A 28 19.31 6.62 10.30
N GLU A 29 19.94 6.46 9.14
CA GLU A 29 19.24 6.50 7.85
C GLU A 29 18.24 5.34 7.73
N ALA A 30 18.63 4.13 8.14
CA ALA A 30 17.73 2.98 8.13
C ALA A 30 16.51 3.19 9.06
N GLN A 31 16.71 3.73 10.27
CA GLN A 31 15.61 4.05 11.18
C GLN A 31 14.65 5.10 10.60
N ALA A 32 15.19 6.19 10.05
CA ALA A 32 14.37 7.22 9.40
C ALA A 32 13.61 6.65 8.20
N PHE A 33 14.29 5.85 7.37
CA PHE A 33 13.71 5.21 6.21
C PHE A 33 12.57 4.25 6.59
N LEU A 34 12.72 3.46 7.66
CA LEU A 34 11.67 2.55 8.13
C LEU A 34 10.39 3.28 8.53
N LEU A 35 10.50 4.42 9.22
CA LEU A 35 9.34 5.24 9.59
C LEU A 35 8.63 5.79 8.35
N THR A 36 9.39 6.32 7.39
CA THR A 36 8.84 6.81 6.12
C THR A 36 8.18 5.68 5.32
N LEU A 37 8.81 4.50 5.24
CA LEU A 37 8.25 3.35 4.53
C LEU A 37 6.91 2.92 5.16
N TYR A 38 6.82 2.89 6.49
CA TYR A 38 5.59 2.56 7.19
C TYR A 38 4.46 3.56 6.90
N GLU A 39 4.76 4.86 6.89
CA GLU A 39 3.82 5.90 6.50
C GLU A 39 3.29 5.70 5.07
N GLN A 40 4.19 5.42 4.11
CA GLN A 40 3.82 5.15 2.73
C GLN A 40 2.94 3.89 2.59
N MET A 41 3.20 2.85 3.40
CA MET A 41 2.36 1.64 3.43
C MET A 41 0.93 1.97 3.88
N MET A 42 0.76 2.78 4.92
CA MET A 42 -0.58 3.21 5.38
C MET A 42 -1.30 4.06 4.32
N MET A 43 -0.60 4.96 3.64
CA MET A 43 -1.19 5.76 2.56
C MET A 43 -1.60 4.89 1.36
N ARG A 44 -0.78 3.89 1.00
CA ARG A 44 -1.10 2.93 -0.05
C ARG A 44 -2.33 2.09 0.31
N GLU A 45 -2.44 1.64 1.55
CA GLU A 45 -3.63 0.94 2.06
C GLU A 45 -4.89 1.81 1.96
N ASN A 46 -4.83 3.06 2.41
CA ASN A 46 -5.94 4.01 2.31
C ASN A 46 -6.35 4.25 0.87
N THR A 47 -5.38 4.31 -0.05
CA THR A 47 -5.62 4.48 -1.48
C THR A 47 -6.36 3.28 -2.06
N TYR A 48 -5.90 2.05 -1.79
CA TYR A 48 -6.60 0.85 -2.24
C TYR A 48 -8.02 0.74 -1.66
N LYS A 49 -8.20 1.03 -0.37
CA LYS A 49 -9.53 1.08 0.26
C LYS A 49 -10.46 2.06 -0.46
N LYS A 50 -9.97 3.26 -0.81
CA LYS A 50 -10.76 4.25 -1.57
C LYS A 50 -11.11 3.76 -2.96
N LEU A 51 -10.16 3.17 -3.69
CA LEU A 51 -10.40 2.63 -5.03
C LEU A 51 -11.42 1.50 -5.02
N LEU A 52 -11.32 0.56 -4.08
CA LEU A 52 -12.28 -0.54 -3.94
C LEU A 52 -13.68 -0.05 -3.57
N LYS A 53 -13.80 0.89 -2.62
CA LYS A 53 -15.09 1.50 -2.26
C LYS A 53 -15.75 2.20 -3.45
N HIS A 54 -14.95 2.87 -4.28
CA HIS A 54 -15.43 3.50 -5.51
C HIS A 54 -15.91 2.46 -6.53
N GLN A 55 -15.10 1.43 -6.81
CA GLN A 55 -15.46 0.34 -7.73
C GLN A 55 -16.73 -0.41 -7.31
N TRP A 56 -16.95 -0.60 -6.01
CA TRP A 56 -18.13 -1.29 -5.48
C TRP A 56 -19.35 -0.36 -5.27
N GLY A 57 -19.24 0.93 -5.62
CA GLY A 57 -20.33 1.90 -5.48
C GLY A 57 -20.74 2.21 -4.04
N ILE A 58 -19.96 1.78 -3.04
CA ILE A 58 -20.28 1.90 -1.60
C ILE A 58 -20.35 3.36 -1.16
N ASN A 59 -19.69 4.27 -1.88
CA ASN A 59 -19.77 5.71 -1.63
C ASN A 59 -21.21 6.29 -1.84
N GLY A 60 -22.09 5.62 -2.59
CA GLY A 60 -23.46 6.09 -2.86
C GLY A 60 -24.52 5.65 -1.84
N TRP A 61 -24.31 4.53 -1.14
CA TRP A 61 -25.33 3.93 -0.26
C TRP A 61 -25.58 4.74 1.03
N ILE A 62 -24.61 5.54 1.46
CA ILE A 62 -24.76 6.41 2.64
C ILE A 62 -25.71 7.59 2.34
N SER A 63 -25.86 8.00 1.07
CA SER A 63 -26.77 9.10 0.72
C SER A 63 -28.23 8.67 0.67
N VAL A 64 -28.53 7.43 0.21
CA VAL A 64 -29.92 6.98 0.04
C VAL A 64 -30.59 6.64 1.38
N ALA A 65 -29.81 6.28 2.40
CA ALA A 65 -30.31 6.01 3.75
C ALA A 65 -30.69 7.27 4.56
N GLN A 66 -30.31 8.48 4.10
CA GLN A 66 -30.61 9.74 4.78
C GLN A 66 -31.76 10.54 4.15
N THR A 67 -32.25 10.15 2.96
CA THR A 67 -33.37 10.84 2.26
C THR A 67 -34.71 10.10 2.40
N GLY A 68 -34.81 9.20 3.39
CA GLY A 68 -36.05 8.56 3.80
C GLY A 68 -36.63 9.21 5.06
N ARG A 69 -37.04 10.47 4.98
CA ARG A 69 -38.00 11.07 5.89
C ARG A 69 -38.74 12.23 5.23
#